data_AF-A0A957J4S7-F1
#
_entry.id   AF-A0A957J4S7-F1
#
_cell.length_a   1.000
_cell.length_b   1.000
_cell.length_c   1.000
_cell.angle_alpha   90.00
_cell.angle_beta   90.00
_cell.angle_gamma   90.00
#
_symmetry.space_group_name_H-M   'P 1'
#
loop_
_entity.id
_entity.type
_entity.pdbx_description
1 polymer ?
#
loop_
_entity_poly.entity_id
_entity_poly.type
_entity_poly.pdbx_seq_one_letter_code
_entity_poly.pdbx_strand_id
1 'polypeptide(L)'
;IFTREDFRTNQILLIAVAALIISQVRNSHIRPRFDAPPRLAALPLALTLGGSLAYLACERFLDVNTLSATLFGLASYGLLGLWLQPARWRAGLPAALLLIGTLPFGEHMQTFIGYPMRIATAALVRDGLAASGVGSIGIDTILVFENGISQVDIPCSGVKSLWTGAMFLIAATWIERRPITWRWWGTAVLFAIALFLANLTRVAILVTVGAFLGWKLIAAMLHVPLGVLGFIAACAFALWLLRQQKAINTPTAASSPSRLASRQRFFTPVLLASIILMAAIYTPRPVSGLDQPAPTWAFPDTLTVTPLPFKPDEYDWLTR
;
A
#
# COMPACT_ATOMS: atom_id res chain seq x y z
N ILE A 1 17.31 2.95 0.66
CA ILE A 1 17.74 1.61 0.18
C ILE A 1 16.50 0.94 -0.38
N PHE A 2 16.22 1.10 -1.68
CA PHE A 2 15.19 0.34 -2.37
C PHE A 2 15.92 -0.74 -3.18
N THR A 3 15.54 -2.00 -3.03
CA THR A 3 16.09 -3.04 -3.90
C THR A 3 15.60 -2.77 -5.33
N ARG A 4 16.43 -3.05 -6.36
CA ARG A 4 16.03 -2.86 -7.77
C ARG A 4 14.74 -3.60 -8.13
N GLU A 5 14.44 -4.69 -7.42
CA GLU A 5 13.26 -5.54 -7.66
C GLU A 5 11.97 -4.88 -7.19
N ASP A 6 11.96 -4.23 -6.02
CA ASP A 6 10.77 -3.54 -5.51
C ASP A 6 10.40 -2.34 -6.39
N PHE A 7 11.42 -1.63 -6.89
CA PHE A 7 11.20 -0.53 -7.83
C PHE A 7 10.53 -1.00 -9.13
N ARG A 8 11.04 -2.07 -9.75
CA ARG A 8 10.43 -2.67 -10.95
C ARG A 8 9.01 -3.15 -10.70
N THR A 9 8.75 -3.76 -9.55
CA THR A 9 7.41 -4.23 -9.17
C THR A 9 6.42 -3.07 -9.07
N ASN A 10 6.82 -1.97 -8.43
CA ASN A 10 5.98 -0.77 -8.32
C ASN A 10 5.72 -0.12 -9.68
N GLN A 11 6.71 -0.09 -10.58
CA GLN A 11 6.52 0.41 -11.95
C GLN A 11 5.53 -0.44 -12.75
N ILE A 12 5.65 -1.77 -12.69
CA ILE A 12 4.72 -2.68 -13.34
C ILE A 12 3.30 -2.49 -12.78
N LEU A 13 3.17 -2.37 -11.45
CA LEU A 13 1.90 -2.12 -10.79
C LEU A 13 1.30 -0.78 -11.24
N LEU A 14 2.10 0.28 -11.30
CA LEU A 14 1.66 1.60 -11.77
C LEU A 14 1.16 1.54 -13.21
N ILE A 15 1.88 0.86 -14.11
CA ILE A 15 1.46 0.67 -15.50
C ILE A 15 0.14 -0.11 -15.56
N ALA A 16 0.01 -1.20 -14.79
CA ALA A 16 -1.20 -2.00 -14.74
C ALA A 16 -2.41 -1.20 -14.23
N VAL A 17 -2.22 -0.42 -13.17
CA VAL A 17 -3.24 0.48 -12.62
C VAL A 17 -3.60 1.56 -13.63
N ALA A 18 -2.63 2.19 -14.29
CA ALA A 18 -2.88 3.20 -15.33
C ALA A 18 -3.65 2.62 -16.52
N ALA A 19 -3.28 1.43 -17.00
CA ALA A 19 -3.99 0.74 -18.07
C ALA A 19 -5.44 0.39 -17.68
N LEU A 20 -5.66 -0.08 -16.45
CA LEU A 20 -6.99 -0.31 -15.91
C LEU A 20 -7.82 0.98 -15.86
N ILE A 21 -7.20 2.09 -15.42
CA ILE A 21 -7.85 3.40 -15.39
C ILE A 21 -8.25 3.86 -16.78
N ILE A 22 -7.32 3.81 -17.74
CA ILE A 22 -7.58 4.21 -19.13
C ILE A 22 -8.70 3.36 -19.72
N SER A 23 -8.67 2.03 -19.53
CA SER A 23 -9.71 1.12 -20.00
C SER A 23 -11.09 1.46 -19.41
N GLN A 24 -11.17 1.66 -18.09
CA GLN A 24 -12.42 2.04 -17.42
C GLN A 24 -12.95 3.40 -17.86
N VAL A 25 -12.08 4.41 -18.00
CA VAL A 25 -12.47 5.76 -18.45
C VAL A 25 -13.02 5.74 -19.87
N ARG A 26 -12.38 4.97 -20.77
CA ARG A 26 -12.86 4.78 -22.15
C ARG A 26 -14.23 4.09 -22.18
N ASN A 27 -14.43 3.06 -21.36
CA ASN A 27 -15.68 2.30 -21.33
C ASN A 27 -16.83 2.98 -20.58
N SER A 28 -16.52 3.92 -19.68
CA SER A 28 -17.50 4.52 -18.75
C SER A 28 -17.93 5.95 -19.12
N HIS A 29 -17.50 6.48 -20.27
CA HIS A 29 -17.76 7.86 -20.72
C HIS A 29 -17.58 8.91 -19.60
N ILE A 30 -16.54 8.75 -18.77
CA ILE A 30 -16.23 9.70 -17.70
C ILE A 30 -15.63 10.94 -18.37
N ARG A 31 -16.46 11.92 -18.69
CA ARG A 31 -16.04 13.23 -19.16
C ARG A 31 -16.10 14.23 -17.99
N PRO A 32 -14.96 14.71 -17.47
CA PRO A 32 -14.98 15.85 -16.56
C PRO A 32 -15.59 17.05 -17.28
N ARG A 33 -16.46 17.80 -16.60
CA ARG A 33 -17.11 18.99 -17.15
C ARG A 33 -16.34 20.23 -16.69
N PHE A 34 -15.17 20.46 -17.29
CA PHE A 34 -14.39 21.66 -17.00
C PHE A 34 -15.04 22.95 -17.53
N ASP A 35 -15.99 22.81 -18.46
CA ASP A 35 -16.77 23.92 -19.01
C ASP A 35 -17.80 24.50 -18.02
N ALA A 36 -18.00 23.83 -16.87
CA ALA A 36 -18.92 24.26 -15.83
C ALA A 36 -18.17 24.79 -14.60
N PRO A 37 -18.71 25.80 -13.89
CA PRO A 37 -18.10 26.28 -12.66
C PRO A 37 -18.05 25.16 -11.59
N PRO A 38 -17.03 25.17 -10.71
CA PRO A 38 -16.90 24.19 -9.63
C PRO A 38 -18.15 24.22 -8.73
N ARG A 39 -18.64 23.03 -8.39
CA ARG A 39 -19.79 22.87 -7.53
C ARG A 39 -19.34 22.90 -6.07
N LEU A 40 -20.07 23.65 -5.26
CA LEU A 40 -19.96 23.60 -3.80
C LEU A 40 -20.45 22.23 -3.30
N ALA A 41 -19.53 21.30 -3.16
CA ALA A 41 -19.77 19.97 -2.60
C ALA A 41 -18.91 19.79 -1.34
N ALA A 42 -19.56 19.55 -0.19
CA ALA A 42 -18.88 19.53 1.11
C ALA A 42 -17.80 18.44 1.20
N LEU A 43 -18.07 17.22 0.73
CA LEU A 43 -17.11 16.11 0.80
C LEU A 43 -15.86 16.35 -0.05
N PRO A 44 -15.96 16.66 -1.36
CA PRO A 44 -14.80 16.97 -2.19
C PRO A 44 -14.00 18.17 -1.67
N LEU A 45 -14.68 19.21 -1.19
CA LEU A 45 -14.03 20.39 -0.61
C LEU A 45 -13.28 20.06 0.68
N ALA A 46 -13.88 19.29 1.58
CA ALA A 46 -13.24 18.83 2.81
C ALA A 46 -12.01 17.96 2.51
N LEU A 47 -12.10 17.08 1.51
CA LEU A 47 -10.96 16.26 1.09
C LEU A 47 -9.83 17.09 0.48
N THR A 48 -10.18 18.12 -0.30
CA THR A 48 -9.20 19.05 -0.91
C THR A 48 -8.49 19.85 0.18
N LEU A 49 -9.25 20.64 0.96
CA LEU A 49 -8.68 21.53 1.97
C LEU A 49 -8.02 20.76 3.11
N GLY A 50 -8.70 19.72 3.61
CA GLY A 50 -8.16 18.86 4.66
C GLY A 50 -6.91 18.11 4.21
N GLY A 51 -6.91 17.57 2.98
CA GLY A 51 -5.75 16.91 2.40
C GLY A 51 -4.57 17.86 2.21
N SER A 52 -4.80 19.06 1.69
CA SER A 52 -3.76 20.08 1.51
C SER A 52 -3.20 20.59 2.85
N LEU A 53 -4.05 20.81 3.86
CA LEU A 53 -3.58 21.25 5.18
C LEU A 53 -2.78 20.15 5.88
N ALA A 54 -3.26 18.90 5.80
CA ALA A 54 -2.54 17.75 6.31
C ALA A 54 -1.22 17.54 5.57
N TYR A 55 -1.17 17.77 4.26
CA TYR A 55 0.06 17.73 3.48
C TYR A 55 1.11 18.71 4.01
N LEU A 56 0.74 19.99 4.19
CA LEU A 56 1.63 21.01 4.75
C LEU A 56 2.10 20.65 6.16
N ALA A 57 1.19 20.13 7.01
CA ALA A 57 1.56 19.69 8.35
C ALA A 57 2.53 18.49 8.31
N CYS A 58 2.28 17.51 7.45
CA CYS A 58 3.12 16.33 7.29
C CYS A 58 4.53 16.71 6.83
N GLU A 59 4.65 17.58 5.83
CA GLU A 59 5.93 18.08 5.35
C GLU A 59 6.65 18.93 6.41
N ARG A 60 5.90 19.71 7.19
CA ARG A 60 6.47 20.55 8.24
C ARG A 60 6.96 19.75 9.45
N PHE A 61 6.28 18.68 9.83
CA PHE A 61 6.51 17.99 11.12
C PHE A 61 7.03 16.54 11.00
N LEU A 62 6.59 15.77 10.01
CA LEU A 62 6.83 14.31 9.95
C LEU A 62 7.92 13.91 8.95
N ASP A 63 8.13 14.68 7.88
CA ASP A 63 9.15 14.41 6.86
C ASP A 63 9.02 13.02 6.18
N VAL A 64 7.78 12.55 6.04
CA VAL A 64 7.47 11.27 5.39
C VAL A 64 6.93 11.50 3.99
N ASN A 65 7.83 11.45 2.99
CA ASN A 65 7.51 11.71 1.58
C ASN A 65 6.33 10.89 1.05
N THR A 66 6.23 9.61 1.44
CA THR A 66 5.13 8.71 1.01
C THR A 66 3.77 9.19 1.54
N LEU A 67 3.73 9.67 2.78
CA LEU A 67 2.52 10.19 3.39
C LEU A 67 2.12 11.52 2.74
N SER A 68 3.09 12.42 2.51
CA SER A 68 2.87 13.66 1.77
C SER A 68 2.32 13.39 0.35
N ALA A 69 2.93 12.48 -0.41
CA ALA A 69 2.45 12.10 -1.75
C ALA A 69 1.00 11.57 -1.73
N THR A 70 0.63 10.82 -0.68
CA THR A 70 -0.72 10.28 -0.48
C THR A 70 -1.73 11.38 -0.19
N LEU A 71 -1.39 12.30 0.71
CA LEU A 71 -2.23 13.45 1.05
C LEU A 71 -2.43 14.37 -0.16
N PHE A 72 -1.37 14.57 -0.96
CA PHE A 72 -1.45 15.28 -2.23
C PHE A 72 -2.38 14.59 -3.24
N GLY A 73 -2.27 13.26 -3.38
CA GLY A 73 -3.15 12.47 -4.25
C GLY A 73 -4.62 12.55 -3.83
N LEU A 74 -4.90 12.46 -2.52
CA LEU A 74 -6.25 12.61 -1.96
C LEU A 74 -6.80 14.03 -2.16
N ALA A 75 -5.99 15.06 -1.91
CA ALA A 75 -6.37 16.46 -2.11
C ALA A 75 -6.69 16.73 -3.58
N SER A 76 -5.86 16.23 -4.50
CA SER A 76 -6.07 16.35 -5.95
C SER A 76 -7.34 15.64 -6.41
N TYR A 77 -7.62 14.45 -5.87
CA TYR A 77 -8.86 13.72 -6.13
C TYR A 77 -10.09 14.43 -5.53
N GLY A 78 -9.96 15.06 -4.37
CA GLY A 78 -10.96 15.95 -3.80
C GLY A 78 -11.25 17.14 -4.72
N LEU A 79 -10.20 17.76 -5.25
CA LEU A 79 -10.29 18.92 -6.13
C LEU A 79 -11.07 18.54 -7.40
N LEU A 80 -10.71 17.42 -8.05
CA LEU A 80 -11.44 16.88 -9.20
C LEU A 80 -12.94 16.65 -8.91
N GLY A 81 -13.30 16.31 -7.67
CA GLY A 81 -14.68 16.14 -7.25
C GLY A 81 -15.55 17.39 -7.31
N LEU A 82 -14.96 18.59 -7.36
CA LEU A 82 -15.70 19.84 -7.53
C LEU A 82 -16.23 20.01 -8.98
N TRP A 83 -15.63 19.34 -9.97
CA TRP A 83 -16.04 19.37 -11.39
C TRP A 83 -16.75 18.08 -11.86
N LEU A 84 -16.82 17.06 -11.01
CA LEU A 84 -17.47 15.80 -11.30
C LEU A 84 -18.88 15.72 -10.67
N GLN A 85 -19.76 14.93 -11.29
CA GLN A 85 -21.03 14.59 -10.64
C GLN A 85 -20.75 13.74 -9.39
N PRO A 86 -21.46 13.96 -8.25
CA PRO A 86 -21.17 13.26 -7.00
C PRO A 86 -21.15 11.74 -7.10
N ALA A 87 -22.07 11.16 -7.89
CA ALA A 87 -22.09 9.71 -8.12
C ALA A 87 -20.83 9.21 -8.85
N ARG A 88 -20.39 9.92 -9.89
CA ARG A 88 -19.19 9.58 -10.67
C ARG A 88 -17.91 9.81 -9.88
N TRP A 89 -17.86 10.88 -9.10
CA TRP A 89 -16.75 11.14 -8.19
C TRP A 89 -16.58 9.96 -7.23
N ARG A 90 -17.62 9.58 -6.48
CA ARG A 90 -17.58 8.44 -5.55
C ARG A 90 -17.24 7.11 -6.24
N ALA A 91 -17.72 6.89 -7.46
CA ALA A 91 -17.38 5.70 -8.24
C ALA A 91 -15.89 5.66 -8.68
N GLY A 92 -15.23 6.82 -8.75
CA GLY A 92 -13.80 6.95 -9.03
C GLY A 92 -12.89 6.78 -7.82
N LEU A 93 -13.43 6.63 -6.60
CA LEU A 93 -12.63 6.49 -5.38
C LEU A 93 -11.68 5.27 -5.42
N PRO A 94 -12.12 4.08 -5.85
CA PRO A 94 -11.22 2.94 -5.99
C PRO A 94 -10.03 3.22 -6.91
N ALA A 95 -10.24 3.96 -8.00
CA ALA A 95 -9.16 4.34 -8.92
C ALA A 95 -8.11 5.22 -8.25
N ALA A 96 -8.55 6.21 -7.48
CA ALA A 96 -7.66 7.07 -6.72
C ALA A 96 -6.88 6.28 -5.66
N LEU A 97 -7.56 5.37 -4.94
CA LEU A 97 -6.94 4.51 -3.95
C LEU A 97 -5.91 3.54 -4.57
N LEU A 98 -6.17 3.01 -5.76
CA LEU A 98 -5.18 2.19 -6.48
C LEU A 98 -3.96 2.99 -6.89
N LEU A 99 -4.15 4.21 -7.38
CA LEU A 99 -3.04 5.07 -7.78
C LEU A 99 -2.16 5.41 -6.56
N ILE A 100 -2.79 5.79 -5.44
CA ILE A 100 -2.12 6.02 -4.16
C ILE A 100 -1.43 4.73 -3.68
N GLY A 101 -2.10 3.59 -3.80
CA GLY A 101 -1.56 2.29 -3.41
C GLY A 101 -0.43 1.76 -4.31
N THR A 102 -0.04 2.48 -5.37
CA THR A 102 1.18 2.15 -6.12
C THR A 102 2.42 2.83 -5.52
N LEU A 103 2.24 3.76 -4.58
CA LEU A 103 3.32 4.35 -3.81
C LEU A 103 4.03 3.28 -2.95
N PRO A 104 5.33 3.47 -2.63
CA PRO A 104 6.17 2.45 -1.98
C PRO A 104 5.87 2.29 -0.47
N PHE A 105 4.63 1.94 -0.13
CA PHE A 105 4.18 1.67 1.24
C PHE A 105 4.68 0.33 1.79
N GLY A 106 5.00 -0.63 0.91
CA GLY A 106 5.33 -2.00 1.29
C GLY A 106 6.46 -2.09 2.33
N GLU A 107 7.53 -1.33 2.13
CA GLU A 107 8.67 -1.28 3.06
C GLU A 107 8.26 -0.76 4.45
N HIS A 108 7.50 0.32 4.49
CA HIS A 108 7.07 0.93 5.75
C HIS A 108 6.15 -0.04 6.51
N MET A 109 5.21 -0.67 5.82
CA MET A 109 4.34 -1.69 6.43
C MET A 109 5.15 -2.89 6.92
N GLN A 110 6.18 -3.32 6.19
CA GLN A 110 7.02 -4.44 6.60
C GLN A 110 7.77 -4.15 7.91
N THR A 111 8.27 -2.92 8.07
CA THR A 111 8.94 -2.49 9.30
C THR A 111 7.97 -2.44 10.49
N PHE A 112 6.85 -1.73 10.35
CA PHE A 112 5.96 -1.47 11.50
C PHE A 112 4.99 -2.61 11.81
N ILE A 113 4.43 -3.25 10.79
CA ILE A 113 3.41 -4.30 10.93
C ILE A 113 4.02 -5.68 10.78
N GLY A 114 5.05 -5.81 9.94
CA GLY A 114 5.63 -7.12 9.61
C GLY A 114 6.38 -7.76 10.77
N TYR A 115 6.97 -7.00 11.69
CA TYR A 115 7.58 -7.56 12.89
C TYR A 115 6.54 -8.13 13.88
N PRO A 116 5.52 -7.37 14.33
CA PRO A 116 4.45 -7.92 15.16
C PRO A 116 3.75 -9.14 14.55
N MET A 117 3.48 -9.13 13.23
CA MET A 117 2.84 -10.29 12.59
C MET A 117 3.74 -11.52 12.54
N ARG A 118 5.07 -11.37 12.41
CA ARG A 118 6.01 -12.50 12.50
C ARG A 118 6.02 -13.11 13.89
N ILE A 119 6.04 -12.29 14.94
CA ILE A 119 5.95 -12.77 16.33
C ILE A 119 4.65 -13.55 16.54
N ALA A 120 3.51 -12.96 16.13
CA ALA A 120 2.22 -13.61 16.27
C ALA A 120 2.16 -14.95 15.51
N THR A 121 2.70 -14.99 14.30
CA THR A 121 2.76 -16.23 13.50
C THR A 121 3.64 -17.29 14.18
N ALA A 122 4.83 -16.92 14.66
CA ALA A 122 5.73 -17.84 15.34
C ALA A 122 5.10 -18.39 16.63
N ALA A 123 4.45 -17.55 17.43
CA ALA A 123 3.75 -17.96 18.64
C ALA A 123 2.62 -18.95 18.35
N LEU A 124 1.75 -18.65 17.36
CA LEU A 124 0.64 -19.53 16.99
C LEU A 124 1.13 -20.88 16.44
N VAL A 125 2.19 -20.89 15.63
CA VAL A 125 2.77 -22.13 15.11
C VAL A 125 3.38 -22.95 16.24
N ARG A 126 4.14 -22.32 17.14
CA ARG A 126 4.71 -22.98 18.33
C ARG A 126 3.62 -23.62 19.19
N ASP A 127 2.58 -22.86 19.53
CA ASP A 127 1.51 -23.34 20.41
C ASP A 127 0.72 -24.49 19.74
N GLY A 128 0.50 -24.41 18.42
CA GLY A 128 -0.11 -25.49 17.65
C GLY A 128 0.74 -26.76 17.57
N LEU A 129 2.06 -26.63 17.47
CA LEU A 129 2.99 -27.76 17.49
C LEU A 129 3.10 -28.39 18.88
N ALA A 130 3.13 -27.57 19.94
CA ALA A 130 3.14 -28.03 21.32
C ALA A 130 1.88 -28.83 21.66
N ALA A 131 0.70 -28.38 21.18
CA ALA A 131 -0.55 -29.13 21.31
C ALA A 131 -0.50 -30.50 20.60
N SER A 132 0.34 -30.63 19.57
CA SER A 132 0.59 -31.90 18.85
C SER A 132 1.71 -32.75 19.48
N GLY A 133 2.22 -32.37 20.66
CA GLY A 133 3.28 -33.10 21.38
C GLY A 133 4.70 -32.80 20.91
N VAL A 134 4.90 -31.79 20.06
CA VAL A 134 6.23 -31.40 19.59
C VAL A 134 6.77 -30.28 20.48
N GLY A 135 7.78 -30.60 21.31
CA GLY A 135 8.48 -29.61 22.12
C GLY A 135 9.22 -28.62 21.23
N SER A 136 8.87 -27.33 21.34
CA SER A 136 9.58 -26.25 20.64
C SER A 136 9.73 -25.04 21.54
N ILE A 137 10.95 -24.51 21.60
CA ILE A 137 11.27 -23.29 22.34
C ILE A 137 11.36 -22.18 21.30
N GLY A 138 10.38 -21.27 21.32
CA GLY A 138 10.38 -20.09 20.46
C GLY A 138 11.04 -18.91 21.16
N ILE A 139 12.11 -18.36 20.57
CA ILE A 139 12.65 -17.04 20.93
C ILE A 139 12.30 -16.08 19.78
N ASP A 140 11.33 -15.20 20.03
CA ASP A 140 10.78 -14.22 19.08
C ASP A 140 10.30 -14.83 17.75
N THR A 141 11.13 -14.76 16.70
CA THR A 141 10.85 -15.25 15.35
C THR A 141 11.61 -16.54 15.01
N ILE A 142 12.34 -17.09 15.97
CA ILE A 142 13.17 -18.28 15.82
C ILE A 142 12.55 -19.42 16.61
N LEU A 143 12.19 -20.49 15.92
CA LEU A 143 11.73 -21.74 16.51
C LEU A 143 12.91 -22.69 16.62
N VAL A 144 13.28 -23.03 17.85
CA VAL A 144 14.33 -24.00 18.15
C VAL A 144 13.69 -25.34 18.49
N PHE A 145 14.07 -26.37 17.75
CA PHE A 145 13.67 -27.76 17.92
C PHE A 145 14.88 -28.60 18.31
N GLU A 146 14.66 -29.79 18.87
CA GLU A 146 15.73 -30.75 19.18
C GLU A 146 16.57 -31.12 17.94
N ASN A 147 15.95 -31.10 16.76
CA ASN A 147 16.57 -31.49 15.48
C ASN A 147 16.92 -30.31 14.57
N GLY A 148 16.78 -29.05 15.00
CA GLY A 148 17.17 -27.91 14.18
C GLY A 148 16.58 -26.56 14.58
N ILE A 149 16.99 -25.52 13.84
CA ILE A 149 16.54 -24.14 14.02
C ILE A 149 15.75 -23.72 12.77
N SER A 150 14.57 -23.13 12.96
CA SER A 150 13.76 -22.55 11.89
C SER A 150 13.48 -21.08 12.18
N GLN A 151 13.89 -20.18 11.28
CA GLN A 151 13.61 -18.76 11.39
C GLN A 151 12.43 -18.38 10.48
N VAL A 152 11.48 -17.62 11.03
CA VAL A 152 10.41 -17.02 10.22
C VAL A 152 10.97 -15.78 9.52
N ASP A 153 11.47 -15.99 8.30
CA ASP A 153 12.11 -14.92 7.53
C ASP A 153 11.15 -13.77 7.17
N ILE A 154 11.74 -12.63 6.80
CA ILE A 154 11.09 -11.40 6.35
C ILE A 154 9.95 -11.65 5.32
N PRO A 155 10.07 -12.51 4.27
CA PRO A 155 8.97 -12.77 3.32
C PRO A 155 7.79 -13.55 3.91
N CYS A 156 7.92 -14.17 5.08
CA CYS A 156 6.87 -14.95 5.74
C CYS A 156 6.00 -14.10 6.69
N SER A 157 6.24 -12.78 6.77
CA SER A 157 5.42 -11.87 7.58
C SER A 157 3.96 -11.83 7.11
N GLY A 158 3.67 -12.13 5.84
CA GLY A 158 2.34 -11.99 5.26
C GLY A 158 1.92 -10.55 4.96
N VAL A 159 2.75 -9.55 5.27
CA VAL A 159 2.42 -8.13 5.00
C VAL A 159 2.39 -7.86 3.50
N LYS A 160 3.34 -8.42 2.73
CA LYS A 160 3.36 -8.27 1.27
C LYS A 160 2.08 -8.83 0.65
N SER A 161 1.61 -9.99 1.11
CA SER A 161 0.33 -10.57 0.67
C SER A 161 -0.89 -9.75 1.12
N LEU A 162 -0.85 -9.12 2.30
CA LEU A 162 -1.93 -8.27 2.78
C LEU A 162 -2.03 -6.98 1.95
N TRP A 163 -0.88 -6.38 1.61
CA TRP A 163 -0.82 -5.19 0.75
C TRP A 163 -1.28 -5.48 -0.69
N THR A 164 -0.73 -6.53 -1.32
CA THR A 164 -1.15 -6.94 -2.67
C THR A 164 -2.60 -7.37 -2.68
N GLY A 165 -3.06 -8.05 -1.63
CA GLY A 165 -4.46 -8.37 -1.39
C GLY A 165 -5.33 -7.12 -1.32
N ALA A 166 -4.96 -6.10 -0.53
CA ALA A 166 -5.71 -4.85 -0.44
C ALA A 166 -5.85 -4.17 -1.81
N MET A 167 -4.77 -4.11 -2.60
CA MET A 167 -4.80 -3.61 -3.97
C MET A 167 -5.74 -4.44 -4.86
N PHE A 168 -5.67 -5.76 -4.77
CA PHE A 168 -6.58 -6.66 -5.48
C PHE A 168 -8.04 -6.41 -5.11
N LEU A 169 -8.36 -6.28 -3.81
CA LEU A 169 -9.72 -6.04 -3.34
C LEU A 169 -10.27 -4.72 -3.89
N ILE A 170 -9.47 -3.65 -3.87
CA ILE A 170 -9.86 -2.34 -4.41
C ILE A 170 -10.07 -2.43 -5.93
N ALA A 171 -9.16 -3.09 -6.66
CA ALA A 171 -9.29 -3.32 -8.10
C ALA A 171 -10.54 -4.13 -8.44
N ALA A 172 -10.78 -5.23 -7.73
CA ALA A 172 -11.96 -6.06 -7.88
C ALA A 172 -13.25 -5.27 -7.59
N THR A 173 -13.25 -4.47 -6.52
CA THR A 173 -14.38 -3.59 -6.16
C THR A 173 -14.71 -2.62 -7.30
N TRP A 174 -13.67 -2.10 -7.96
CA TRP A 174 -13.83 -1.18 -9.08
C TRP A 174 -14.36 -1.86 -10.34
N ILE A 175 -13.78 -3.01 -10.71
CA ILE A 175 -14.17 -3.81 -11.87
C ILE A 175 -15.62 -4.29 -11.73
N GLU A 176 -15.97 -4.81 -10.56
CA GLU A 176 -17.32 -5.33 -10.24
C GLU A 176 -18.32 -4.22 -9.89
N ARG A 177 -17.91 -2.93 -9.92
CA ARG A 177 -18.74 -1.75 -9.63
C ARG A 177 -19.51 -1.87 -8.31
N ARG A 178 -18.85 -2.33 -7.25
CA ARG A 178 -19.45 -2.52 -5.91
C ARG A 178 -19.26 -1.28 -5.03
N PRO A 179 -20.25 -0.90 -4.20
CA PRO A 179 -20.11 0.25 -3.31
C PRO A 179 -19.25 -0.07 -2.09
N ILE A 180 -18.38 0.87 -1.71
CA ILE A 180 -17.65 0.83 -0.45
C ILE A 180 -18.65 1.16 0.68
N THR A 181 -19.24 0.12 1.26
CA THR A 181 -20.21 0.20 2.37
C THR A 181 -19.65 -0.48 3.62
N TRP A 182 -20.39 -0.50 4.73
CA TRP A 182 -20.02 -1.28 5.91
C TRP A 182 -19.83 -2.78 5.61
N ARG A 183 -20.63 -3.35 4.68
CA ARG A 183 -20.46 -4.74 4.22
C ARG A 183 -19.14 -4.96 3.50
N TRP A 184 -18.68 -3.96 2.75
CA TRP A 184 -17.37 -3.99 2.11
C TRP A 184 -16.24 -4.06 3.14
N TRP A 185 -16.33 -3.32 4.24
CA TRP A 185 -15.39 -3.42 5.36
C TRP A 185 -15.40 -4.81 5.99
N GLY A 186 -16.59 -5.41 6.17
CA GLY A 186 -16.70 -6.82 6.60
C GLY A 186 -15.99 -7.78 5.65
N THR A 187 -16.16 -7.61 4.33
CA THR A 187 -15.43 -8.39 3.32
C THR A 187 -13.92 -8.15 3.40
N ALA A 188 -13.46 -6.92 3.58
CA ALA A 188 -12.05 -6.59 3.71
C ALA A 188 -11.41 -7.25 4.94
N VAL A 189 -12.10 -7.23 6.09
CA VAL A 189 -11.64 -7.89 7.31
C VAL A 189 -11.59 -9.41 7.14
N LEU A 190 -12.67 -10.02 6.63
CA LEU A 190 -12.69 -11.47 6.37
C LEU A 190 -11.61 -11.90 5.38
N PHE A 191 -11.34 -11.08 4.36
CA PHE A 191 -10.28 -11.35 3.41
C PHE A 191 -8.89 -11.22 4.03
N ALA A 192 -8.66 -10.20 4.87
CA ALA A 192 -7.41 -10.07 5.62
C ALA A 192 -7.18 -11.27 6.54
N ILE A 193 -8.21 -11.75 7.23
CA ILE A 193 -8.16 -12.96 8.06
C ILE A 193 -7.85 -14.19 7.19
N ALA A 194 -8.50 -14.35 6.04
CA ALA A 194 -8.24 -15.46 5.13
C ALA A 194 -6.78 -15.48 4.63
N LEU A 195 -6.23 -14.31 4.26
CA LEU A 195 -4.82 -14.18 3.87
C LEU A 195 -3.87 -14.52 5.03
N PHE A 196 -4.18 -14.03 6.24
CA PHE A 196 -3.40 -14.33 7.43
C PHE A 196 -3.40 -15.84 7.73
N LEU A 197 -4.56 -16.49 7.71
CA LEU A 197 -4.70 -17.93 7.93
C LEU A 197 -3.98 -18.74 6.84
N ALA A 198 -4.07 -18.33 5.56
CA ALA A 198 -3.33 -18.98 4.48
C ALA A 198 -1.81 -18.92 4.72
N ASN A 199 -1.30 -17.76 5.16
CA ASN A 199 0.12 -17.61 5.50
C ASN A 199 0.50 -18.42 6.75
N LEU A 200 -0.34 -18.44 7.78
CA LEU A 200 -0.13 -19.23 9.00
C LEU A 200 -0.03 -20.72 8.66
N THR A 201 -0.98 -21.25 7.89
CA THR A 201 -0.98 -22.65 7.41
C THR A 201 0.26 -22.95 6.58
N ARG A 202 0.66 -22.02 5.70
CA ARG A 202 1.90 -22.14 4.93
C ARG A 202 3.12 -22.28 5.83
N VAL A 203 3.29 -21.40 6.82
CA VAL A 203 4.42 -21.44 7.74
C VAL A 203 4.40 -22.73 8.57
N ALA A 204 3.23 -23.13 9.09
CA ALA A 204 3.08 -24.37 9.85
C ALA A 204 3.52 -25.60 9.03
N ILE A 205 3.07 -25.72 7.77
CA ILE A 205 3.46 -26.83 6.88
C ILE A 205 4.97 -26.82 6.64
N LEU A 206 5.57 -25.66 6.37
CA LEU A 206 7.00 -25.54 6.09
C LEU A 206 7.87 -25.90 7.30
N VAL A 207 7.46 -25.49 8.50
CA VAL A 207 8.16 -25.84 9.75
C VAL A 207 8.06 -27.35 10.01
N THR A 208 6.88 -27.95 9.86
CA THR A 208 6.70 -29.39 10.06
C THR A 208 7.50 -30.20 9.04
N VAL A 209 7.45 -29.84 7.75
CA VAL A 209 8.17 -30.59 6.71
C VAL A 209 9.68 -30.35 6.79
N GLY A 210 10.11 -29.11 7.02
CA GLY A 210 11.51 -28.73 6.97
C GLY A 210 12.28 -29.04 8.25
N ALA A 211 11.76 -28.60 9.40
CA ALA A 211 12.46 -28.69 10.68
C ALA A 211 12.15 -30.00 11.43
N PHE A 212 10.89 -30.44 11.41
CA PHE A 212 10.49 -31.65 12.13
C PHE A 212 10.81 -32.94 11.35
N LEU A 213 10.44 -33.03 10.07
CA LEU A 213 10.75 -34.20 9.22
C LEU A 213 12.15 -34.15 8.58
N GLY A 214 12.86 -33.02 8.67
CA GLY A 214 14.19 -32.83 8.10
C GLY A 214 14.23 -32.68 6.57
N TRP A 215 13.09 -32.60 5.89
CA TRP A 215 13.00 -32.56 4.42
C TRP A 215 13.13 -31.14 3.86
N LYS A 216 14.29 -30.52 4.08
CA LYS A 216 14.57 -29.12 3.69
C LYS A 216 14.30 -28.84 2.21
N LEU A 217 14.64 -29.76 1.31
CA LEU A 217 14.42 -29.61 -0.13
C LEU A 217 12.93 -29.55 -0.48
N ILE A 218 12.12 -30.42 0.13
CA ILE A 218 10.66 -30.45 -0.11
C ILE A 218 10.02 -29.18 0.45
N ALA A 219 10.44 -28.73 1.64
CA ALA A 219 9.97 -27.46 2.20
C ALA A 219 10.28 -26.28 1.25
N ALA A 220 11.48 -26.21 0.67
CA ALA A 220 11.83 -25.18 -0.31
C ALA A 220 10.94 -25.25 -1.57
N MET A 221 10.68 -26.45 -2.09
CA MET A 221 9.80 -26.64 -3.26
C MET A 221 8.34 -26.28 -2.97
N LEU A 222 7.84 -26.53 -1.75
CA LEU A 222 6.48 -26.23 -1.35
C LEU A 222 6.26 -24.75 -0.99
N HIS A 223 7.32 -24.02 -0.64
CA HIS A 223 7.22 -22.65 -0.13
C HIS A 223 6.49 -21.70 -1.09
N VAL A 224 6.83 -21.73 -2.37
CA VAL A 224 6.22 -20.84 -3.38
C VAL A 224 4.82 -21.30 -3.79
N PRO A 225 4.59 -22.57 -4.20
CA PRO A 225 3.26 -23.02 -4.63
C PRO A 225 2.20 -22.88 -3.54
N LEU A 226 2.54 -23.21 -2.29
CA LEU A 226 1.60 -23.12 -1.17
C LEU A 226 1.20 -21.66 -0.89
N GLY A 227 2.14 -20.73 -1.03
CA GLY A 227 1.86 -19.30 -0.94
C GLY A 227 0.91 -18.81 -2.03
N VAL A 228 1.16 -19.22 -3.29
CA VAL A 228 0.33 -18.84 -4.43
C VAL A 228 -1.08 -19.43 -4.33
N LEU A 229 -1.21 -20.72 -3.99
CA LEU A 229 -2.49 -21.39 -3.83
C LEU A 229 -3.33 -20.77 -2.71
N GLY A 230 -2.71 -20.52 -1.55
CA GLY A 230 -3.37 -19.85 -0.42
C GLY A 230 -3.86 -18.45 -0.79
N PHE A 231 -3.04 -17.67 -1.51
CA PHE A 231 -3.42 -16.34 -1.99
C PHE A 231 -4.59 -16.39 -2.99
N ILE A 232 -4.54 -17.29 -3.98
CA ILE A 232 -5.61 -17.46 -4.97
C ILE A 232 -6.92 -17.85 -4.27
N ALA A 233 -6.87 -18.80 -3.32
CA ALA A 233 -8.04 -19.21 -2.56
C ALA A 233 -8.66 -18.05 -1.78
N ALA A 234 -7.84 -17.24 -1.09
CA ALA A 234 -8.31 -16.06 -0.38
C ALA A 234 -8.91 -15.01 -1.33
N CYS A 235 -8.30 -14.78 -2.50
CA CYS A 235 -8.80 -13.86 -3.52
C CYS A 235 -10.14 -14.34 -4.11
N ALA A 236 -10.28 -15.64 -4.40
CA ALA A 236 -11.53 -16.23 -4.87
C ALA A 236 -12.65 -16.08 -3.82
N PHE A 237 -12.31 -16.31 -2.55
CA PHE A 237 -13.24 -16.10 -1.43
C PHE A 237 -13.67 -14.63 -1.31
N ALA A 238 -12.75 -13.67 -1.42
CA ALA A 238 -13.07 -12.25 -1.40
C ALA A 238 -13.95 -11.83 -2.59
N LEU A 239 -13.68 -12.35 -3.80
CA LEU A 239 -14.53 -12.12 -4.97
C LEU A 239 -15.93 -12.69 -4.77
N TRP A 240 -16.04 -13.89 -4.23
CA TRP A 240 -17.32 -14.49 -3.90
C TRP A 240 -18.10 -13.61 -2.93
N LEU A 241 -17.48 -13.15 -1.82
CA LEU A 241 -18.10 -12.24 -0.86
C LEU A 241 -18.51 -10.90 -1.50
N LEU A 242 -17.67 -10.31 -2.35
CA LEU A 242 -17.96 -9.07 -3.07
C LEU A 242 -19.17 -9.22 -4.00
N ARG A 243 -19.29 -10.36 -4.69
CA ARG A 243 -20.41 -10.63 -5.61
C ARG A 243 -21.75 -10.76 -4.92
N GLN A 244 -21.77 -11.16 -3.65
CA GLN A 244 -22.99 -11.18 -2.83
C GLN A 244 -23.51 -9.77 -2.49
N GLN A 245 -22.73 -8.72 -2.73
CA GLN A 245 -23.15 -7.34 -2.48
C GLN A 245 -23.94 -6.77 -3.67
N LYS A 246 -24.99 -5.98 -3.42
CA LYS A 246 -25.75 -5.31 -4.48
C LYS A 246 -24.85 -4.35 -5.27
N ALA A 247 -24.87 -4.44 -6.59
CA ALA A 247 -24.14 -3.54 -7.48
C ALA A 247 -24.68 -2.10 -7.38
N ILE A 248 -23.82 -1.12 -7.67
CA ILE A 248 -24.24 0.29 -7.73
C ILE A 248 -25.11 0.48 -8.98
N ASN A 249 -26.41 0.53 -8.81
CA ASN A 249 -27.30 1.08 -9.82
C ASN A 249 -27.14 2.59 -9.79
N THR A 250 -26.58 3.19 -10.84
CA THR A 250 -26.40 4.64 -10.91
C THR A 250 -27.78 5.26 -11.07
N PRO A 251 -28.33 5.96 -10.07
CA PRO A 251 -29.60 6.65 -10.24
C PRO A 251 -29.36 7.85 -11.14
N THR A 252 -30.13 7.97 -12.22
CA THR A 252 -30.18 9.16 -13.06
C THR A 252 -30.81 10.28 -12.24
N ALA A 253 -30.00 11.01 -11.47
CA ALA A 253 -30.49 12.12 -10.66
C ALA A 253 -30.82 13.32 -11.57
N ALA A 254 -32.10 13.45 -11.93
CA ALA A 254 -32.67 14.72 -12.34
C ALA A 254 -32.53 15.72 -11.18
N SER A 255 -31.93 16.88 -11.43
CA SER A 255 -31.92 17.98 -10.46
C SER A 255 -32.15 19.31 -11.17
N SER A 256 -33.25 19.96 -10.79
CA SER A 256 -33.69 21.27 -11.27
C SER A 256 -32.72 22.38 -10.85
N PRO A 257 -32.30 23.26 -11.77
CA PRO A 257 -31.38 24.36 -11.46
C PRO A 257 -32.12 25.71 -11.44
N SER A 258 -32.12 26.43 -10.31
CA SER A 258 -32.40 27.88 -10.39
C SER A 258 -31.79 28.72 -9.27
N ARG A 259 -31.69 28.26 -8.01
CA ARG A 259 -31.19 29.10 -6.89
C ARG A 259 -29.72 28.90 -6.51
N LEU A 260 -29.06 27.85 -6.99
CA LEU A 260 -27.66 27.53 -6.64
C LEU A 260 -26.61 28.19 -7.56
N ALA A 261 -27.01 28.78 -8.68
CA ALA A 261 -26.09 29.29 -9.69
C ALA A 261 -25.37 30.59 -9.29
N SER A 262 -26.00 31.46 -8.48
CA SER A 262 -25.39 32.74 -8.05
C SER A 262 -24.28 32.55 -7.02
N ARG A 263 -24.47 31.63 -6.05
CA ARG A 263 -23.47 31.32 -5.01
C ARG A 263 -22.23 30.62 -5.56
N GLN A 264 -22.33 29.96 -6.72
CA GLN A 264 -21.21 29.26 -7.36
C GLN A 264 -20.22 30.20 -8.05
N ARG A 265 -20.61 31.41 -8.47
CA ARG A 265 -19.71 32.35 -9.16
C ARG A 265 -18.59 32.89 -8.27
N PHE A 266 -18.85 33.11 -6.98
CA PHE A 266 -17.85 33.57 -6.02
C PHE A 266 -16.94 32.46 -5.49
N PHE A 267 -17.30 31.19 -5.72
CA PHE A 267 -16.54 30.06 -5.18
C PHE A 267 -15.20 29.86 -5.90
N THR A 268 -15.16 30.02 -7.22
CA THR A 268 -13.92 29.88 -8.01
C THR A 268 -12.79 30.80 -7.56
N PRO A 269 -12.99 32.13 -7.42
CA PRO A 269 -11.90 33.01 -6.98
C PRO A 269 -11.45 32.71 -5.55
N VAL A 270 -12.37 32.31 -4.65
CA VAL A 270 -12.02 31.90 -3.28
C VAL A 270 -11.17 30.64 -3.29
N LEU A 271 -11.55 29.64 -4.09
CA LEU A 271 -10.77 28.41 -4.24
C LEU A 271 -9.37 28.71 -4.81
N LEU A 272 -9.28 29.54 -5.86
CA LEU A 272 -8.00 29.94 -6.44
C LEU A 272 -7.13 30.69 -5.43
N ALA A 273 -7.70 31.65 -4.70
CA ALA A 273 -7.00 32.37 -3.64
C ALA A 273 -6.51 31.43 -2.54
N SER A 274 -7.29 30.41 -2.17
CA SER A 274 -6.86 29.40 -1.20
C SER A 274 -5.67 28.57 -1.73
N ILE A 275 -5.69 28.14 -2.99
CA ILE A 275 -4.57 27.40 -3.60
C ILE A 275 -3.31 28.27 -3.64
N ILE A 276 -3.44 29.53 -4.07
CA ILE A 276 -2.32 30.49 -4.10
C ILE A 276 -1.76 30.72 -2.70
N LEU A 277 -2.62 30.93 -1.70
CA LEU A 277 -2.21 31.11 -0.32
C LEU A 277 -1.45 29.89 0.19
N MET A 278 -1.94 28.67 -0.09
CA MET A 278 -1.25 27.44 0.31
C MET A 278 0.10 27.29 -0.40
N ALA A 279 0.19 27.64 -1.69
CA ALA A 279 1.45 27.66 -2.42
C ALA A 279 2.44 28.71 -1.90
N ALA A 280 1.95 29.86 -1.41
CA ALA A 280 2.79 30.89 -0.80
C ALA A 280 3.29 30.50 0.60
N ILE A 281 2.48 29.75 1.37
CA ILE A 281 2.85 29.21 2.69
C ILE A 281 3.81 28.02 2.55
N TYR A 282 3.76 27.32 1.42
CA TYR A 282 4.65 26.20 1.13
C TYR A 282 6.11 26.68 1.09
N THR A 283 6.87 26.28 2.09
CA THR A 283 8.33 26.47 2.14
C THR A 283 8.98 25.10 1.99
N PRO A 284 9.54 24.77 0.81
CA PRO A 284 10.23 23.49 0.65
C PRO A 284 11.35 23.42 1.68
N ARG A 285 11.46 22.30 2.39
CA ARG A 285 12.58 22.11 3.32
C ARG A 285 13.90 22.13 2.54
N PRO A 286 14.95 22.78 3.06
CA PRO A 286 16.28 22.67 2.47
C PRO A 286 16.69 21.19 2.44
N VAL A 287 17.24 20.74 1.32
CA VAL A 287 17.70 19.36 1.13
C VAL A 287 18.87 19.12 2.07
N SER A 288 18.60 18.60 3.27
CA SER A 288 19.57 18.55 4.37
C SER A 288 20.63 17.44 4.26
N GLY A 289 20.84 16.85 3.07
CA GLY A 289 21.69 15.65 2.92
C GLY A 289 22.72 15.68 1.80
N LEU A 290 22.62 16.57 0.82
CA LEU A 290 23.54 16.59 -0.35
C LEU A 290 24.27 17.92 -0.55
N ASP A 291 23.76 19.03 0.01
CA ASP A 291 24.36 20.36 -0.13
C ASP A 291 25.35 20.70 0.99
N GLN A 292 25.46 19.86 2.02
CA GLN A 292 26.56 19.99 2.96
C GLN A 292 27.79 19.33 2.33
N PRO A 293 28.92 20.04 2.19
CA PRO A 293 30.17 19.39 1.80
C PRO A 293 30.38 18.21 2.75
N ALA A 294 30.73 17.05 2.19
CA ALA A 294 31.01 15.86 3.00
C ALA A 294 31.94 16.29 4.13
N PRO A 295 31.59 16.01 5.40
CA PRO A 295 32.43 16.42 6.51
C PRO A 295 33.84 15.94 6.23
N THR A 296 34.80 16.86 6.22
CA THR A 296 36.20 16.51 6.12
C THR A 296 36.54 15.76 7.40
N TRP A 297 36.48 14.43 7.32
CA TRP A 297 36.89 13.57 8.40
C TRP A 297 38.40 13.76 8.59
N ALA A 298 38.78 14.54 9.60
CA ALA A 298 40.15 14.63 10.05
C ALA A 298 40.43 13.35 10.85
N PHE A 299 40.97 12.35 10.17
CA PHE A 299 41.43 11.14 10.85
C PHE A 299 42.71 11.47 11.63
N PRO A 300 42.83 11.04 12.89
CA PRO A 300 44.09 11.11 13.64
C PRO A 300 45.25 10.53 12.83
N ASP A 301 46.42 11.16 12.88
CA ASP A 301 47.63 10.65 12.20
C ASP A 301 48.10 9.28 12.73
N THR A 302 47.55 8.83 13.87
CA THR A 302 47.77 7.51 14.45
C THR A 302 46.92 6.40 13.83
N LEU A 303 45.94 6.73 12.98
CA LEU A 303 45.09 5.74 12.32
C LEU A 303 45.82 5.15 11.11
N THR A 304 46.32 3.94 11.27
CA THR A 304 46.86 3.15 10.16
C THR A 304 45.71 2.60 9.33
N VAL A 305 45.56 3.09 8.10
CA VAL A 305 44.62 2.54 7.13
C VAL A 305 45.30 1.39 6.40
N THR A 306 44.89 0.16 6.67
CA THR A 306 45.24 -0.99 5.83
C THR A 306 44.24 -1.10 4.70
N PRO A 307 44.66 -0.94 3.43
CA PRO A 307 43.77 -1.16 2.30
C PRO A 307 43.33 -2.63 2.31
N LEU A 308 42.02 -2.86 2.41
CA LEU A 308 41.48 -4.18 2.18
C LEU A 308 41.48 -4.43 0.67
N PRO A 309 42.12 -5.50 0.18
CA PRO A 309 42.00 -5.86 -1.22
C PRO A 309 40.53 -6.14 -1.53
N PHE A 310 40.04 -5.57 -2.63
CA PHE A 310 38.71 -5.89 -3.13
C PHE A 310 38.60 -7.39 -3.38
N LYS A 311 37.45 -7.94 -3.02
CA LYS A 311 37.12 -9.30 -3.41
C LYS A 311 36.85 -9.36 -4.93
N PRO A 312 37.04 -10.53 -5.57
CA PRO A 312 36.82 -10.66 -7.00
C PRO A 312 35.43 -10.19 -7.48
N ASP A 313 34.39 -10.41 -6.68
CA ASP A 313 33.01 -9.99 -6.94
C ASP A 313 32.79 -8.47 -6.83
N GLU A 314 33.59 -7.77 -6.01
CA GLU A 314 33.54 -6.31 -5.88
C GLU A 314 34.20 -5.63 -7.10
N TYR A 315 35.27 -6.23 -7.66
CA TYR A 315 35.87 -5.80 -8.92
C TYR A 315 34.91 -5.91 -10.10
N ASP A 316 34.18 -7.03 -10.19
CA ASP A 316 33.19 -7.25 -11.25
C ASP A 316 32.01 -6.27 -11.15
N TRP A 317 31.70 -5.76 -9.95
CA TRP A 317 30.67 -4.75 -9.74
C TRP A 317 31.11 -3.35 -10.14
N LEU A 318 32.38 -2.97 -9.85
CA LEU A 318 32.92 -1.64 -10.17
C LEU A 318 33.23 -1.42 -11.66
N THR A 319 33.44 -2.50 -12.41
CA THR A 319 33.82 -2.47 -13.83
C THR A 319 32.64 -2.61 -14.80
N ARG A 320 31.40 -2.62 -14.30
CA ARG A 320 30.16 -2.67 -15.08
C ARG A 320 29.39 -1.35 -15.02
#